data_AF-A0A1Q3X7P9-F1
#
_entry.id   AF-A0A1Q3X7P9-F1
#
_cell.length_a   1.000
_cell.length_b   1.000
_cell.length_c   1.000
_cell.angle_alpha   90.00
_cell.angle_beta   90.00
_cell.angle_gamma   90.00
#
_symmetry.space_group_name_H-M   'P 1'
#
loop_
_entity.id
_entity.type
_entity.pdbx_description
1 polymer ?
#
loop_
_entity_poly.entity_id
_entity_poly.type
_entity_poly.pdbx_seq_one_letter_code
_entity_poly.pdbx_strand_id
1 'polypeptide(L)'
;MSVEIITKEDLAMFRVQLLDDLKQMLSTKEAPKRWLRSKEVRKLLDISAGTLQQMRINGTLHGKQLPGSRIWYYSEDEINALLNNA
;
A
#
# COMPACT_ATOMS: atom_id res chain seq x y z
N MET A 1 46.55 -15.93 -12.48
CA MET A 1 45.85 -15.21 -11.41
C MET A 1 46.28 -13.76 -11.49
N SER A 2 45.39 -12.90 -11.97
CA SER A 2 45.55 -11.44 -11.91
C SER A 2 45.23 -11.00 -10.49
N VAL A 3 46.16 -10.30 -9.85
CA VAL A 3 45.93 -9.70 -8.53
C VAL A 3 45.41 -8.30 -8.78
N GLU A 4 44.13 -8.09 -8.52
CA GLU A 4 43.54 -6.74 -8.49
C GLU A 4 43.78 -6.15 -7.12
N ILE A 5 44.44 -4.99 -7.08
CA ILE A 5 44.76 -4.27 -5.86
C ILE A 5 43.62 -3.28 -5.61
N ILE A 6 42.84 -3.53 -4.56
CA ILE A 6 41.75 -2.67 -4.12
C ILE A 6 42.30 -1.59 -3.19
N THR A 7 41.95 -0.34 -3.42
CA THR A 7 42.33 0.79 -2.56
C THR A 7 41.30 1.00 -1.44
N LYS A 8 41.68 1.76 -0.40
CA LYS A 8 40.74 2.12 0.68
C LYS A 8 39.62 3.03 0.16
N GLU A 9 39.92 3.89 -0.80
CA GLU A 9 38.94 4.72 -1.51
C GLU A 9 37.88 3.87 -2.24
N ASP A 10 38.27 2.77 -2.89
CA ASP A 10 37.32 1.88 -3.58
C ASP A 10 36.31 1.26 -2.60
N LEU A 11 36.78 0.85 -1.41
CA LEU A 11 35.91 0.35 -0.35
C LEU A 11 34.99 1.43 0.20
N ALA A 12 35.46 2.67 0.29
CA ALA A 12 34.63 3.80 0.72
C ALA A 12 33.53 4.11 -0.30
N MET A 13 33.86 4.10 -1.60
CA MET A 13 32.88 4.26 -2.68
C MET A 13 31.86 3.12 -2.69
N PHE A 14 32.33 1.87 -2.57
CA PHE A 14 31.46 0.71 -2.50
C PHE A 14 30.49 0.81 -1.32
N ARG A 15 30.96 1.22 -0.13
CA ARG A 15 30.10 1.44 1.04
C ARG A 15 29.01 2.47 0.76
N VAL A 16 29.36 3.60 0.13
CA VAL A 16 28.39 4.67 -0.17
C VAL A 16 27.35 4.16 -1.15
N GLN A 17 27.78 3.49 -2.23
CA GLN A 17 26.89 2.95 -3.24
C GLN A 17 25.94 1.89 -2.67
N LEU A 18 26.47 0.95 -1.89
CA LEU A 18 25.69 -0.10 -1.23
C LEU A 18 24.64 0.49 -0.27
N LEU A 19 25.02 1.52 0.51
CA LEU A 19 24.08 2.20 1.40
C LEU A 19 23.00 2.98 0.65
N ASP A 20 23.30 3.54 -0.53
CA ASP A 20 22.31 4.24 -1.34
C ASP A 20 21.34 3.26 -2.01
N ASP A 21 21.85 2.16 -2.54
CA ASP A 21 21.03 1.07 -3.10
C ASP A 21 20.08 0.50 -2.04
N LEU A 22 20.59 0.25 -0.83
CA LEU A 22 19.76 -0.18 0.30
C LEU A 22 18.70 0.85 0.67
N LYS A 23 19.04 2.15 0.69
CA LYS A 23 18.06 3.21 0.96
C LYS A 23 16.98 3.25 -0.12
N GLN A 24 17.31 3.05 -1.38
CA GLN A 24 16.32 3.01 -2.46
C GLN A 24 15.39 1.80 -2.32
N MET A 25 15.93 0.62 -2.00
CA MET A 25 15.12 -0.58 -1.75
C MET A 25 14.22 -0.43 -0.52
N LEU A 26 14.71 0.18 0.54
CA LEU A 26 13.97 0.41 1.78
C LEU A 26 13.01 1.60 1.69
N SER A 27 13.25 2.53 0.76
CA SER A 27 12.31 3.60 0.41
C SER A 27 11.20 3.05 -0.48
N THR A 28 10.50 2.02 0.01
CA THR A 28 9.09 1.84 -0.34
C THR A 28 8.39 3.07 0.22
N LYS A 29 8.24 4.12 -0.60
CA LYS A 29 7.27 5.17 -0.32
C LYS A 29 5.96 4.44 -0.12
N GLU A 30 5.52 4.30 1.13
CA GLU A 30 4.16 3.86 1.42
C GLU A 30 3.27 4.74 0.55
N ALA A 31 2.63 4.12 -0.45
CA ALA A 31 1.76 4.86 -1.32
C ALA A 31 0.76 5.59 -0.41
N PRO A 32 0.51 6.90 -0.63
CA PRO A 32 -0.33 7.67 0.27
C PRO A 32 -1.65 6.93 0.40
N LYS A 33 -1.98 6.50 1.62
CA LYS A 33 -3.10 5.61 1.91
C LYS A 33 -4.37 6.16 1.25
N ARG A 34 -4.76 5.57 0.12
CA ARG A 34 -5.87 6.08 -0.70
C ARG A 34 -7.18 5.66 -0.05
N TRP A 35 -8.07 6.62 0.15
CA TRP A 35 -9.39 6.40 0.70
C TRP A 35 -10.42 6.41 -0.42
N LEU A 36 -11.16 5.32 -0.57
CA LEU A 36 -12.18 5.13 -1.59
C LEU A 36 -13.57 5.39 -0.99
N ARG A 37 -14.43 6.12 -1.70
CA ARG A 37 -15.82 6.36 -1.25
C ARG A 37 -16.68 5.13 -1.55
N SER A 38 -17.80 4.99 -0.84
CA SER A 38 -18.77 3.90 -1.06
C SER A 38 -19.21 3.70 -2.52
N LYS A 39 -19.20 4.73 -3.35
CA LYS A 39 -19.52 4.62 -4.79
C LYS A 39 -18.39 3.93 -5.58
N GLU A 40 -17.15 4.24 -5.25
CA GLU A 40 -15.95 3.69 -5.89
C GLU A 40 -15.79 2.22 -5.49
N VAL A 41 -15.96 1.90 -4.20
CA VAL A 41 -15.92 0.51 -3.71
C VAL A 41 -16.95 -0.38 -4.38
N ARG A 42 -18.19 0.10 -4.53
CA ARG A 42 -19.25 -0.66 -5.24
C ARG A 42 -18.90 -0.94 -6.69
N LYS A 43 -18.23 -0.01 -7.36
CA LYS A 43 -17.80 -0.17 -8.75
C LYS A 43 -16.61 -1.12 -8.87
N LEU A 44 -15.69 -1.10 -7.90
CA LEU A 44 -14.51 -1.96 -7.88
C LEU A 44 -14.85 -3.41 -7.58
N LEU A 45 -15.71 -3.65 -6.59
CA LEU A 45 -16.11 -5.00 -6.18
C LEU A 45 -17.31 -5.54 -6.97
N ASP A 46 -17.88 -4.74 -7.88
CA ASP A 46 -19.13 -5.03 -8.61
C ASP A 46 -20.30 -5.48 -7.71
N ILE A 47 -20.54 -4.72 -6.64
CA ILE A 47 -21.55 -5.05 -5.62
C ILE A 47 -22.64 -3.98 -5.46
N SER A 48 -23.80 -4.43 -5.00
CA SER A 48 -24.91 -3.55 -4.64
C SER A 48 -24.64 -2.75 -3.35
N ALA A 49 -25.42 -1.68 -3.14
CA ALA A 49 -25.35 -0.90 -1.90
C ALA A 49 -25.77 -1.71 -0.66
N GLY A 50 -26.71 -2.66 -0.83
CA GLY A 50 -27.13 -3.57 0.24
C GLY A 50 -26.03 -4.54 0.62
N THR A 51 -25.30 -5.08 -0.36
CA THR A 51 -24.15 -5.96 -0.12
C THR A 51 -23.04 -5.21 0.63
N LEU A 52 -22.69 -3.99 0.22
CA LEU A 52 -21.70 -3.17 0.92
C LEU A 52 -22.15 -2.77 2.34
N GLN A 53 -23.45 -2.64 2.58
CA GLN A 53 -23.99 -2.45 3.92
C GLN A 53 -23.86 -3.72 4.76
N GLN A 54 -24.19 -4.89 4.21
CA GLN A 54 -24.03 -6.17 4.90
C GLN A 54 -22.57 -6.44 5.27
N MET A 55 -21.63 -6.17 4.35
CA MET A 55 -20.20 -6.30 4.60
C MET A 55 -19.70 -5.40 5.74
N ARG A 56 -20.29 -4.22 5.93
CA ARG A 56 -20.00 -3.36 7.08
C ARG A 56 -20.59 -3.91 8.38
N ILE A 57 -21.84 -4.38 8.34
CA ILE A 57 -22.53 -4.94 9.51
C ILE A 57 -21.82 -6.20 10.01
N ASN A 58 -21.37 -7.05 9.08
CA ASN A 58 -20.67 -8.30 9.39
C ASN A 58 -19.19 -8.10 9.74
N GLY A 59 -18.66 -6.87 9.68
CA GLY A 59 -17.25 -6.58 9.97
C GLY A 59 -16.24 -7.01 8.89
N THR A 60 -16.72 -7.41 7.70
CA THR A 60 -15.85 -7.76 6.56
C THR A 60 -15.11 -6.54 6.01
N LEU A 61 -15.72 -5.35 6.07
CA LEU A 61 -15.13 -4.08 5.62
C LEU A 61 -15.28 -2.99 6.68
N HIS A 62 -14.16 -2.37 7.07
CA HIS A 62 -14.13 -1.29 8.06
C HIS A 62 -14.23 0.07 7.38
N GLY A 63 -15.47 0.52 7.16
CA GLY A 63 -15.72 1.87 6.65
C GLY A 63 -15.57 2.93 7.74
N LYS A 64 -14.95 4.07 7.42
CA LYS A 64 -15.00 5.29 8.24
C LYS A 64 -16.06 6.23 7.70
N GLN A 65 -17.03 6.58 8.53
CA GLN A 65 -18.01 7.61 8.16
C GLN A 65 -17.40 9.00 8.33
N LEU A 66 -17.62 9.86 7.34
CA LEU A 66 -17.28 11.28 7.48
C LEU A 66 -18.34 11.96 8.38
N PRO A 67 -17.93 12.65 9.47
CA PRO A 67 -18.86 13.37 10.33
C PRO A 67 -19.75 14.34 9.54
N GLY A 68 -21.06 14.34 9.82
CA GLY A 68 -22.02 15.20 9.11
C GLY A 68 -22.36 14.76 7.68
N SER A 69 -21.83 13.62 7.20
CA SER A 69 -22.12 13.07 5.87
C SER A 69 -22.58 11.62 5.94
N ARG A 70 -23.37 11.20 4.94
CA ARG A 70 -23.78 9.80 4.75
C ARG A 70 -22.75 8.99 3.96
N ILE A 71 -21.62 9.59 3.59
CA ILE A 71 -20.56 8.98 2.79
C ILE A 71 -19.59 8.22 3.71
N TRP A 72 -19.28 6.99 3.32
CA TRP A 72 -18.30 6.15 3.98
C TRP A 72 -17.05 6.03 3.11
N TYR A 73 -15.89 6.06 3.76
CA TYR A 73 -14.59 5.91 3.16
C TYR A 73 -13.97 4.58 3.59
N TYR A 74 -13.23 3.96 2.69
CA TYR A 74 -12.61 2.66 2.88
C TYR A 74 -11.15 2.73 2.46
N SER A 75 -10.29 1.95 3.11
CA SER A 75 -8.88 1.87 2.73
C SER A 75 -8.75 1.08 1.43
N GLU A 76 -8.02 1.61 0.46
CA GLU A 76 -7.69 0.87 -0.78
C GLU A 76 -6.95 -0.43 -0.47
N ASP A 77 -6.04 -0.42 0.51
CA ASP A 77 -5.31 -1.62 0.96
C ASP A 77 -6.23 -2.74 1.45
N GLU A 78 -7.29 -2.43 2.19
CA GLU A 78 -8.24 -3.43 2.69
C GLU A 78 -9.05 -4.04 1.54
N ILE A 79 -9.43 -3.23 0.55
CA ILE A 79 -10.17 -3.69 -0.62
C ILE A 79 -9.28 -4.57 -1.50
N ASN A 80 -8.03 -4.17 -1.71
CA ASN A 80 -7.05 -4.96 -2.44
C ASN A 80 -6.73 -6.27 -1.71
N ALA A 81 -6.61 -6.25 -0.38
CA ALA A 81 -6.43 -7.46 0.42
C ALA A 81 -7.62 -8.42 0.26
N LEU A 82 -8.86 -7.90 0.21
CA LEU A 82 -10.04 -8.73 -0.07
C LEU A 82 -10.04 -9.31 -1.48
N LEU A 83 -9.61 -8.54 -2.48
CA LEU A 83 -9.53 -8.99 -3.88
C LEU A 83 -8.43 -10.04 -4.11
N ASN A 84 -7.30 -9.90 -3.40
CA ASN A 84 -6.15 -10.79 -3.55
C ASN A 84 -6.28 -12.09 -2.72
N ASN A 85 -7.23 -12.15 -1.78
CA ASN A 85 -7.48 -13.33 -0.96
C ASN A 85 -8.64 -14.19 -1.51
N ALA A 86 -8.86 -14.13 -2.83
CA ALA A 86 -9.86 -14.90 -3.58
C ALA A 86 -9.20 -15.98 -4.44
#